data_AF-A0A2H6JUM1-F1
#
_entry.id   AF-A0A2H6JUM1-F1
#
_cell.length_a   1.000
_cell.length_b   1.000
_cell.length_c   1.000
_cell.angle_alpha   90.00
_cell.angle_beta   90.00
_cell.angle_gamma   90.00
#
_symmetry.space_group_name_H-M   'P 1'
#
loop_
_entity.id
_entity.type
_entity.pdbx_description
1 polymer ?
#
loop_
_entity_poly.entity_id
_entity_poly.type
_entity_poly.pdbx_seq_one_letter_code
_entity_poly.pdbx_strand_id
1 'polypeptide(L)'
;MGGLIAQIIMKYSKLADVYEKLEFTSSKLEKTDIISEFLKETPEDILKIVSMLLTGQVFPEWAELELGVGPSLLYDTISFVTGVKPAEIKNLLAKEGDIGNVTEKILKKKVQHILFKKELTVEQVYTSFERIARAYGSGSQNKKVKYLAELLSNASPKEAKYIVRIVLGELRIGVAEGLVRNAIAKAFNIEVNLVERAFMLANHIGIVAKAAKNGKDALEKIRIKVFIPIRPMLAQIAPDIQHVLKELGEAAMEIKYDGARVQIHKKGDEIKIYSRRLENVTEALPDIVKMAREAIKADEVIIDGETVAIDTATGKPRAFQEILKRFRRKHNIAGMLEKIPFETYIFDVMFVNGKETIDMNFRERRQVIEEVIKPVKGKFGTAEQIITSDFDEAEKFYHHALNKGHEGIMIKNLKAPYIPGARVGYMYKIKPTMETLDLVVIGATWGTGKRSGWLGSYFLGVRDEITGEFLPVGRVATGLSEEQLKELTSSLKPLIEYEEGQKVTLKPMLVVEVAYQEIQRSPNYKSGYALRFPRVVRIRDDKSSREADTKDRLISLYNLQATSEKKKLDL
;
A
#
# COMPACT_ATOMS: atom_id res chain seq x y z
N MET A 1 50.40 -19.51 -4.63
CA MET A 1 49.86 -18.76 -5.78
C MET A 1 48.37 -18.61 -5.59
N GLY A 2 47.95 -17.56 -4.88
CA GLY A 2 46.54 -17.23 -4.71
C GLY A 2 46.08 -16.52 -5.98
N GLY A 3 45.28 -17.20 -6.79
CA GLY A 3 44.60 -16.55 -7.91
C GLY A 3 43.70 -15.45 -7.37
N LEU A 4 43.96 -14.20 -7.75
CA LEU A 4 42.94 -13.15 -7.69
C LEU A 4 41.76 -13.65 -8.51
N ILE A 5 40.69 -14.10 -7.84
CA ILE A 5 39.40 -14.26 -8.50
C ILE A 5 39.01 -12.86 -8.97
N ALA A 6 39.09 -12.61 -10.28
CA ALA A 6 38.60 -11.38 -10.86
C ALA A 6 37.13 -11.25 -10.47
N GLN A 7 36.82 -10.27 -9.64
CA GLN A 7 35.44 -9.98 -9.24
C GLN A 7 34.66 -9.68 -10.53
N ILE A 8 33.61 -10.45 -10.81
CA ILE A 8 32.83 -10.30 -12.04
C ILE A 8 32.00 -9.02 -11.90
N ILE A 9 32.52 -7.93 -12.44
CA ILE A 9 31.85 -6.63 -12.40
C ILE A 9 30.73 -6.62 -13.45
N MET A 10 29.48 -6.49 -13.01
CA MET A 10 28.34 -6.33 -13.91
C MET A 10 28.13 -4.86 -14.29
N LYS A 11 28.23 -4.57 -15.60
CA LYS A 11 27.86 -3.27 -16.17
C LYS A 11 26.35 -3.03 -16.01
N TYR A 12 25.97 -1.81 -15.65
CA TYR A 12 24.58 -1.41 -15.49
C TYR A 12 23.82 -1.40 -16.84
N SER A 13 24.51 -1.20 -17.95
CA SER A 13 23.95 -1.32 -19.30
C SER A 13 23.25 -2.66 -19.55
N LYS A 14 23.77 -3.78 -19.01
CA LYS A 14 23.10 -5.09 -19.11
C LYS A 14 21.73 -5.10 -18.42
N LEU A 15 21.63 -4.48 -17.24
CA LEU A 15 20.36 -4.34 -16.54
C LEU A 15 19.41 -3.37 -17.26
N ALA A 16 19.94 -2.29 -17.84
CA ALA A 16 19.17 -1.37 -18.66
C ALA A 16 18.59 -2.04 -19.93
N ASP A 17 19.34 -2.95 -20.57
CA ASP A 17 18.84 -3.75 -21.69
C ASP A 17 17.73 -4.71 -21.27
N VAL A 18 17.84 -5.31 -20.08
CA VAL A 18 16.77 -6.13 -19.49
C VAL A 18 15.51 -5.31 -19.26
N TYR A 19 15.62 -4.10 -18.68
CA TYR A 19 14.48 -3.22 -18.50
C TYR A 19 13.79 -2.85 -19.82
N GLU A 20 14.57 -2.59 -20.87
CA GLU A 20 14.04 -2.29 -22.20
C GLU A 20 13.27 -3.47 -22.79
N LYS A 21 13.84 -4.68 -22.74
CA LYS A 21 13.12 -5.89 -23.17
C LYS A 21 11.79 -6.06 -22.41
N LEU A 22 11.80 -5.85 -21.09
CA LEU A 22 10.62 -5.96 -20.23
C LEU A 22 9.54 -4.90 -20.50
N GLU A 23 9.93 -3.70 -20.92
CA GLU A 23 9.02 -2.61 -21.31
C GLU A 23 8.27 -2.96 -22.62
N PHE A 24 8.93 -3.63 -23.57
CA PHE A 24 8.35 -3.96 -24.87
C PHE A 24 7.50 -5.23 -24.91
N THR A 25 7.63 -6.14 -23.93
CA THR A 25 6.71 -7.29 -23.82
C THR A 25 5.53 -7.02 -22.88
N SER A 26 4.36 -7.55 -23.23
CA SER A 26 3.18 -7.59 -22.35
C SER A 26 2.96 -8.96 -21.70
N SER A 27 3.69 -10.00 -22.14
CA SER A 27 3.52 -11.38 -21.67
C SER A 27 4.19 -11.59 -20.31
N LYS A 28 3.41 -12.01 -19.31
CA LYS A 28 3.94 -12.34 -17.98
C LYS A 28 4.95 -13.49 -18.02
N LEU A 29 4.73 -14.48 -18.89
CA LEU A 29 5.63 -15.62 -19.05
C LEU A 29 6.96 -15.17 -19.66
N GLU A 30 6.91 -14.38 -20.74
CA GLU A 30 8.12 -13.87 -21.38
C GLU A 30 8.94 -12.96 -20.44
N LYS A 31 8.26 -12.11 -19.64
CA LYS A 31 8.93 -11.33 -18.59
C LYS A 31 9.63 -12.21 -17.56
N THR A 32 8.97 -13.28 -17.14
CA THR A 32 9.54 -14.24 -16.19
C THR A 32 10.81 -14.87 -16.77
N ASP A 33 10.80 -15.18 -18.07
CA ASP A 33 11.91 -15.82 -18.76
C ASP A 33 13.10 -14.89 -18.92
N ILE A 34 12.87 -13.65 -19.36
CA ILE A 34 13.89 -12.60 -19.46
C ILE A 34 14.56 -12.37 -18.10
N ILE A 35 13.77 -12.25 -17.02
CA ILE A 35 14.32 -12.03 -15.68
C ILE A 35 15.09 -13.27 -15.22
N SER A 36 14.55 -14.47 -15.44
CA SER A 36 15.18 -15.73 -15.03
C SER A 36 16.54 -15.92 -15.70
N GLU A 37 16.64 -15.69 -17.00
CA GLU A 37 17.91 -15.76 -17.75
C GLU A 37 18.93 -14.77 -17.19
N PHE A 38 18.50 -13.53 -16.94
CA PHE A 38 19.38 -12.53 -16.36
C PHE A 38 19.86 -12.89 -14.95
N LEU A 39 18.98 -13.44 -14.10
CA LEU A 39 19.35 -13.87 -12.74
C LEU A 39 20.37 -15.02 -12.75
N LYS A 40 20.31 -15.94 -13.71
CA LYS A 40 21.30 -17.03 -13.86
C LYS A 40 22.70 -16.49 -14.12
N GLU A 41 22.81 -15.48 -14.98
CA GLU A 41 24.08 -14.83 -15.33
C GLU A 41 24.57 -13.84 -14.26
N THR A 42 23.72 -13.46 -13.31
CA THR A 42 24.05 -12.46 -12.30
C THR A 42 25.00 -13.01 -11.23
N PRO A 43 26.18 -12.40 -10.99
CA PRO A 43 27.07 -12.76 -9.88
C PRO A 43 26.35 -12.76 -8.52
N GLU A 44 26.76 -13.68 -7.63
CA GLU A 44 26.06 -13.87 -6.34
C GLU A 44 26.14 -12.64 -5.42
N ASP A 45 27.27 -11.93 -5.43
CA ASP A 45 27.54 -10.75 -4.61
C ASP A 45 26.56 -9.59 -4.90
N ILE A 46 26.18 -9.40 -6.17
CA ILE A 46 25.25 -8.35 -6.57
C ILE A 46 23.81 -8.84 -6.71
N LEU A 47 23.53 -10.14 -6.56
CA LEU A 47 22.20 -10.70 -6.77
C LEU A 47 21.16 -10.06 -5.85
N LYS A 48 21.56 -9.73 -4.61
CA LYS A 48 20.71 -9.01 -3.66
C LYS A 48 20.27 -7.64 -4.20
N ILE A 49 21.19 -6.91 -4.84
CA ILE A 49 20.96 -5.59 -5.41
C ILE A 49 20.08 -5.72 -6.66
N VAL A 50 20.47 -6.59 -7.59
CA VAL A 50 19.77 -6.81 -8.87
C VAL A 50 18.31 -7.20 -8.64
N SER A 51 18.03 -8.15 -7.76
CA SER A 51 16.66 -8.59 -7.49
C SER A 51 15.78 -7.48 -6.89
N MET A 52 16.36 -6.55 -6.12
CA MET A 52 15.65 -5.36 -5.63
C MET A 52 15.39 -4.38 -6.78
N LEU A 53 16.42 -4.05 -7.58
CA LEU A 53 16.27 -3.10 -8.68
C LEU A 53 15.30 -3.61 -9.76
N LEU A 54 15.15 -4.93 -9.94
CA LEU A 54 14.15 -5.54 -10.82
C LEU A 54 12.70 -5.32 -10.35
N THR A 55 12.45 -5.12 -9.05
CA THR A 55 11.14 -4.70 -8.53
C THR A 55 10.93 -3.18 -8.60
N GLY A 56 11.93 -2.43 -9.06
CA GLY A 56 11.93 -0.97 -9.04
C GLY A 56 12.20 -0.36 -7.66
N GLN A 57 12.58 -1.18 -6.68
CA GLN A 57 12.90 -0.72 -5.33
C GLN A 57 14.42 -0.72 -5.12
N VAL A 58 14.93 0.33 -4.48
CA VAL A 58 16.34 0.37 -4.04
C VAL A 58 16.49 -0.30 -2.67
N PHE A 59 15.54 -0.02 -1.77
CA PHE A 59 15.52 -0.52 -0.41
C PHE A 59 14.20 -1.26 -0.14
N PRO A 60 14.19 -2.27 0.74
CA PRO A 60 12.94 -2.85 1.24
C PRO A 60 12.04 -1.79 1.87
N GLU A 61 10.73 -1.99 1.83
CA GLU A 61 9.73 -1.02 2.35
C GLU A 61 9.92 -0.66 3.82
N TRP A 62 10.49 -1.58 4.59
CA TRP A 62 10.75 -1.41 6.02
C TRP A 62 12.08 -0.74 6.35
N ALA A 63 12.94 -0.55 5.34
CA ALA A 63 14.19 0.16 5.54
C ALA A 63 13.92 1.64 5.80
N GLU A 64 14.62 2.23 6.75
CA GLU A 64 14.54 3.66 7.07
C GLU A 64 15.35 4.52 6.07
N LEU A 65 15.42 4.08 4.81
CA LEU A 65 16.14 4.73 3.73
C LEU A 65 15.18 5.00 2.58
N GLU A 66 15.08 6.26 2.20
CA GLU A 66 14.40 6.71 0.99
C GLU A 66 15.32 7.64 0.22
N LEU A 67 15.26 7.61 -1.12
CA LEU A 67 16.06 8.53 -1.93
C LEU A 67 15.67 9.98 -1.66
N GLY A 68 14.39 10.24 -1.39
CA GLY A 68 13.86 11.57 -1.10
C GLY A 68 14.22 12.59 -2.18
N VAL A 69 14.11 12.18 -3.45
CA VAL A 69 14.31 13.02 -4.64
C VAL A 69 12.95 13.20 -5.31
N GLY A 70 12.38 14.39 -5.16
CA GLY A 70 11.12 14.73 -5.81
C GLY A 70 11.31 15.16 -7.27
N PRO A 71 10.22 15.29 -8.05
CA PRO A 71 10.28 15.67 -9.46
C PRO A 71 11.04 16.98 -9.71
N SER A 72 10.84 18.02 -8.89
CA SER A 72 11.55 19.29 -9.03
C SER A 72 13.07 19.12 -8.92
N LEU A 73 13.54 18.41 -7.90
CA LEU A 73 14.97 18.16 -7.69
C LEU A 73 15.59 17.35 -8.83
N LEU A 74 14.82 16.41 -9.38
CA LEU A 74 15.22 15.64 -10.55
C LEU A 74 15.34 16.54 -11.79
N TYR A 75 14.38 17.45 -12.03
CA TYR A 75 14.46 18.38 -13.16
C TYR A 75 15.65 19.32 -13.05
N ASP A 76 15.94 19.81 -11.84
CA ASP A 76 17.13 20.63 -11.57
C ASP A 76 18.41 19.84 -11.86
N THR A 77 18.44 18.56 -11.50
CA THR A 77 19.58 17.68 -11.77
C THR A 77 19.76 17.42 -13.27
N ILE A 78 18.68 17.09 -13.99
CA ILE A 78 18.72 16.90 -15.45
C ILE A 78 19.15 18.20 -16.11
N SER A 79 18.65 19.35 -15.65
CA SER A 79 19.04 20.66 -16.15
C SER A 79 20.53 20.92 -15.95
N PHE A 80 21.06 20.64 -14.76
CA PHE A 80 22.48 20.78 -14.44
C PHE A 80 23.37 19.91 -15.36
N VAL A 81 22.98 18.67 -15.63
CA VAL A 81 23.76 17.73 -16.47
C VAL A 81 23.65 18.07 -17.97
N THR A 82 22.47 18.48 -18.42
CA THR A 82 22.16 18.61 -19.85
C THR A 82 22.31 20.03 -20.38
N GLY A 83 22.18 21.04 -19.52
CA GLY A 83 22.06 22.46 -19.89
C GLY A 83 20.64 22.85 -20.33
N VAL A 84 19.70 21.91 -20.43
CA VAL A 84 18.31 22.17 -20.81
C VAL A 84 17.58 22.83 -19.65
N LYS A 85 16.84 23.91 -19.91
CA LYS A 85 16.13 24.65 -18.83
C LYS A 85 15.01 23.78 -18.22
N PRO A 86 14.74 23.88 -16.90
CA PRO A 86 13.67 23.09 -16.25
C PRO A 86 12.28 23.27 -16.88
N ALA A 87 11.97 24.46 -17.40
CA ALA A 87 10.73 24.72 -18.11
C ALA A 87 10.58 23.89 -19.40
N GLU A 88 11.67 23.71 -20.15
CA GLU A 88 11.66 22.89 -21.36
C GLU A 88 11.52 21.40 -21.01
N ILE A 89 12.18 20.93 -19.94
CA ILE A 89 12.03 19.56 -19.42
C ILE A 89 10.55 19.29 -19.06
N LYS A 90 9.89 20.23 -18.36
CA LYS A 90 8.46 20.14 -18.03
C LYS A 90 7.57 20.10 -19.28
N ASN A 91 7.87 20.92 -20.29
CA ASN A 91 7.12 20.92 -21.55
C ASN A 91 7.28 19.61 -22.32
N LEU A 92 8.49 19.02 -22.34
CA LEU A 92 8.72 17.71 -22.94
C LEU A 92 7.99 16.62 -22.14
N LEU A 93 8.01 16.69 -20.81
CA LEU A 93 7.29 15.75 -19.95
C LEU A 93 5.78 15.79 -20.17
N ALA A 94 5.19 16.98 -20.35
CA ALA A 94 3.77 17.12 -20.65
C ALA A 94 3.37 16.42 -21.97
N LYS A 95 4.30 16.30 -22.93
CA LYS A 95 4.10 15.62 -24.22
C LYS A 95 4.36 14.12 -24.15
N GLU A 96 5.45 13.71 -23.51
CA GLU A 96 5.92 12.32 -23.47
C GLU A 96 5.29 11.50 -22.33
N GLY A 97 4.81 12.14 -21.27
CA GLY A 97 4.18 11.50 -20.10
C GLY A 97 5.13 10.68 -19.20
N ASP A 98 6.43 10.65 -19.49
CA ASP A 98 7.44 9.88 -18.77
C ASP A 98 8.79 10.61 -18.73
N ILE A 99 9.31 10.85 -17.52
CA ILE A 99 10.59 11.58 -17.36
C ILE A 99 11.79 10.76 -17.85
N GLY A 100 11.69 9.42 -17.83
CA GLY A 100 12.72 8.53 -18.36
C GLY A 100 12.93 8.75 -19.85
N ASN A 101 11.85 8.69 -20.63
CA ASN A 101 11.87 8.94 -22.08
C ASN A 101 12.34 10.36 -22.42
N VAL A 102 11.91 11.37 -21.65
CA VAL A 102 12.41 12.75 -21.81
C VAL A 102 13.91 12.83 -21.59
N THR A 103 14.41 12.22 -20.51
CA THR A 103 15.84 12.22 -20.16
C THR A 103 16.67 11.51 -21.24
N GLU A 104 16.22 10.36 -21.72
CA GLU A 104 16.85 9.64 -22.83
C GLU A 104 16.94 10.51 -24.09
N LYS A 105 15.82 11.16 -24.47
CA LYS A 105 15.73 12.01 -25.66
C LYS A 105 16.66 13.20 -25.59
N ILE A 106 16.74 13.86 -24.43
CA ILE A 106 17.66 14.98 -24.22
C ILE A 106 19.11 14.51 -24.34
N LEU A 107 19.47 13.41 -23.67
CA LEU A 107 20.85 12.91 -23.68
C LEU A 107 21.28 12.38 -25.05
N LYS A 108 20.38 11.78 -25.85
CA LYS A 108 20.66 11.37 -27.24
C LYS A 108 21.03 12.54 -28.16
N LYS A 109 20.44 13.73 -27.93
CA LYS A 109 20.75 14.94 -28.72
C LYS A 109 22.10 15.57 -28.36
N LYS A 110 22.62 15.29 -27.17
CA LYS A 110 23.89 15.86 -26.69
C LYS A 110 25.06 15.00 -27.18
N VAL A 111 25.48 15.20 -28.44
CA VAL A 111 26.66 14.55 -29.06
C VAL A 111 27.99 15.18 -28.59
N GLN A 112 28.04 15.76 -27.38
CA GLN A 112 29.33 16.16 -26.80
C GLN A 112 29.97 14.91 -26.19
N HIS A 113 30.95 14.36 -26.90
CA HIS A 113 31.84 13.33 -26.38
C HIS A 113 32.57 13.86 -25.15
N ILE A 114 32.13 13.47 -23.96
CA ILE A 114 32.95 13.58 -22.76
C ILE A 114 34.17 12.67 -23.01
N LEU A 115 35.39 13.24 -23.03
CA LEU A 115 36.62 12.52 -23.40
C LEU A 115 36.87 11.24 -22.57
N PHE A 116 36.24 11.11 -21.40
CA PHE A 116 36.34 9.94 -20.53
C PHE A 116 34.97 9.60 -19.93
N LYS A 117 34.26 8.63 -20.53
CA LYS A 117 33.03 8.08 -19.96
C LYS A 117 33.37 6.80 -19.20
N LYS A 118 33.24 6.82 -17.88
CA LYS A 118 33.38 5.61 -17.07
C LYS A 118 32.11 4.77 -17.20
N GLU A 119 32.24 3.52 -17.62
CA GLU A 119 31.10 2.61 -17.66
C GLU A 119 30.55 2.39 -16.26
N LEU A 120 29.23 2.56 -16.11
CA LEU A 120 28.56 2.34 -14.84
C LEU A 120 28.41 0.85 -14.56
N THR A 121 28.62 0.49 -13.30
CA THR A 121 28.36 -0.85 -12.77
C THR A 121 27.11 -0.84 -11.91
N VAL A 122 26.46 -1.99 -11.76
CA VAL A 122 25.26 -2.11 -10.89
C VAL A 122 25.56 -1.68 -9.45
N GLU A 123 26.73 -2.05 -8.93
CA GLU A 123 27.17 -1.67 -7.58
C GLU A 123 27.41 -0.16 -7.43
N GLN A 124 28.00 0.50 -8.43
CA GLN A 124 28.20 1.95 -8.40
C GLN A 124 26.87 2.71 -8.43
N VAL A 125 25.91 2.24 -9.22
CA VAL A 125 24.55 2.81 -9.25
C VAL A 125 23.89 2.64 -7.88
N TYR A 126 23.93 1.44 -7.31
CA TYR A 126 23.37 1.16 -5.99
C TYR A 126 24.03 1.98 -4.88
N THR A 127 25.37 2.03 -4.85
CA THR A 127 26.14 2.83 -3.88
C THR A 127 25.81 4.31 -4.00
N SER A 128 25.58 4.81 -5.23
CA SER A 128 25.14 6.19 -5.44
C SER A 128 23.75 6.43 -4.88
N PHE A 129 22.82 5.49 -5.05
CA PHE A 129 21.50 5.54 -4.42
C PHE A 129 21.58 5.51 -2.88
N GLU A 130 22.48 4.72 -2.29
CA GLU A 130 22.73 4.74 -0.84
C GLU A 130 23.27 6.09 -0.37
N ARG A 131 24.22 6.69 -1.10
CA ARG A 131 24.74 8.04 -0.78
C ARG A 131 23.63 9.10 -0.85
N ILE A 132 22.73 9.00 -1.83
CA ILE A 132 21.56 9.89 -1.97
C ILE A 132 20.61 9.71 -0.78
N ALA A 133 20.27 8.48 -0.42
CA ALA A 133 19.33 8.20 0.68
C ALA A 133 19.87 8.63 2.04
N ARG A 134 21.19 8.49 2.26
CA ARG A 134 21.86 8.91 3.49
C ARG A 134 22.15 10.42 3.56
N ALA A 135 21.84 11.19 2.53
CA ALA A 135 21.97 12.64 2.57
C ALA A 135 20.77 13.26 3.29
N TYR A 136 20.91 13.55 4.58
CA TYR A 136 19.92 14.23 5.42
C TYR A 136 20.48 15.51 6.05
N GLY A 137 19.59 16.35 6.61
CA GLY A 137 19.94 17.61 7.27
C GLY A 137 20.13 18.80 6.31
N SER A 138 20.71 19.88 6.84
CA SER A 138 20.96 21.12 6.08
C SER A 138 21.88 20.85 4.87
N GLY A 139 21.52 21.40 3.71
CA GLY A 139 22.26 21.20 2.46
C GLY A 139 22.10 19.81 1.81
N SER A 140 21.26 18.92 2.37
CA SER A 140 21.02 17.57 1.82
C SER A 140 20.52 17.59 0.38
N GLN A 141 19.59 18.47 0.04
CA GLN A 141 19.05 18.61 -1.33
C GLN A 141 20.18 18.84 -2.35
N ASN A 142 21.11 19.74 -2.05
CA ASN A 142 22.27 20.01 -2.93
C ASN A 142 23.20 18.80 -3.05
N LYS A 143 23.42 18.03 -1.96
CA LYS A 143 24.21 16.79 -2.01
C LYS A 143 23.54 15.74 -2.90
N LYS A 144 22.21 15.57 -2.77
CA LYS A 144 21.42 14.65 -3.60
C LYS A 144 21.53 15.00 -5.09
N VAL A 145 21.39 16.29 -5.44
CA VAL A 145 21.60 16.77 -6.81
C VAL A 145 23.00 16.44 -7.32
N LYS A 146 24.05 16.68 -6.52
CA LYS A 146 25.44 16.37 -6.90
C LYS A 146 25.65 14.88 -7.17
N TYR A 147 25.20 14.01 -6.28
CA TYR A 147 25.36 12.56 -6.45
C TYR A 147 24.56 12.03 -7.64
N LEU A 148 23.34 12.53 -7.85
CA LEU A 148 22.54 12.13 -9.00
C LEU A 148 23.11 12.69 -10.31
N ALA A 149 23.65 13.91 -10.30
CA ALA A 149 24.32 14.50 -11.46
C ALA A 149 25.60 13.73 -11.83
N GLU A 150 26.40 13.32 -10.86
CA GLU A 150 27.58 12.45 -11.05
C GLU A 150 27.18 11.15 -11.76
N LEU A 151 26.09 10.53 -11.29
CA LEU A 151 25.56 9.29 -11.87
C LEU A 151 25.06 9.50 -13.31
N LEU A 152 24.23 10.50 -13.54
CA LEU A 152 23.65 10.79 -14.87
C LEU A 152 24.69 11.25 -15.89
N SER A 153 25.78 11.91 -15.46
CA SER A 153 26.86 12.34 -16.36
C SER A 153 27.65 11.15 -16.93
N ASN A 154 27.72 10.04 -16.19
CA ASN A 154 28.39 8.81 -16.63
C ASN A 154 27.44 7.83 -17.34
N ALA A 155 26.12 8.02 -17.23
CA ALA A 155 25.13 7.14 -17.84
C ALA A 155 25.02 7.32 -19.37
N SER A 156 24.82 6.23 -20.11
CA SER A 156 24.24 6.28 -21.46
C SER A 156 22.79 6.80 -21.41
N PRO A 157 22.23 7.29 -22.53
CA PRO A 157 20.84 7.74 -22.54
C PRO A 157 19.84 6.68 -22.02
N LYS A 158 20.07 5.40 -22.38
CA LYS A 158 19.24 4.26 -21.92
C LYS A 158 19.39 4.01 -20.42
N GLU A 159 20.62 4.02 -19.90
CA GLU A 159 20.85 3.87 -18.46
C GLU A 159 20.21 5.02 -17.67
N ALA A 160 20.37 6.26 -18.15
CA ALA A 160 19.79 7.45 -17.53
C ALA A 160 18.27 7.36 -17.44
N LYS A 161 17.59 6.89 -18.50
CA LYS A 161 16.13 6.64 -18.50
C LYS A 161 15.70 5.80 -17.30
N TYR A 162 16.36 4.67 -17.07
CA TYR A 162 15.97 3.77 -15.97
C TYR A 162 16.43 4.27 -14.61
N ILE A 163 17.59 4.95 -14.52
CA ILE A 163 18.03 5.59 -13.28
C ILE A 163 16.98 6.59 -12.78
N VAL A 164 16.54 7.52 -13.64
CA VAL A 164 15.57 8.55 -13.20
C VAL A 164 14.20 7.96 -12.88
N ARG A 165 13.80 6.88 -13.57
CA ARG A 165 12.57 6.15 -13.26
C ARG A 165 12.65 5.45 -11.89
N ILE A 166 13.77 4.81 -11.55
CA ILE A 166 13.99 4.22 -10.22
C ILE A 166 13.98 5.30 -9.14
N VAL A 167 14.62 6.44 -9.41
CA VAL A 167 14.69 7.58 -8.48
C VAL A 167 13.30 8.10 -8.11
N LEU A 168 12.35 8.13 -9.06
CA LEU A 168 10.97 8.51 -8.79
C LEU A 168 10.07 7.36 -8.31
N GLY A 169 10.57 6.12 -8.24
CA GLY A 169 9.76 4.94 -7.92
C GLY A 169 8.80 4.52 -9.04
N GLU A 170 9.07 4.92 -10.28
CA GLU A 170 8.22 4.70 -11.45
C GLU A 170 8.95 3.94 -12.57
N LEU A 171 9.45 2.74 -12.28
CA LEU A 171 10.24 1.95 -13.26
C LEU A 171 9.46 1.60 -14.55
N ARG A 172 8.14 1.42 -14.46
CA ARG A 172 7.20 1.26 -15.60
C ARG A 172 7.50 0.10 -16.56
N ILE A 173 8.23 -0.92 -16.13
CA ILE A 173 8.54 -2.13 -16.92
C ILE A 173 7.47 -3.23 -16.80
N GLY A 174 6.39 -2.99 -16.05
CA GLY A 174 5.32 -3.96 -15.83
C GLY A 174 5.78 -5.25 -15.16
N VAL A 175 6.72 -5.14 -14.22
CA VAL A 175 7.20 -6.22 -13.36
C VAL A 175 6.73 -5.95 -11.94
N ALA A 176 6.00 -6.91 -11.38
CA ALA A 176 5.65 -6.93 -9.97
C ALA A 176 6.54 -7.94 -9.25
N GLU A 177 6.63 -7.82 -7.93
CA GLU A 177 7.45 -8.73 -7.11
C GLU A 177 7.10 -10.22 -7.31
N GLY A 178 5.83 -10.55 -7.52
CA GLY A 178 5.39 -11.91 -7.85
C GLY A 178 6.08 -12.49 -9.10
N LEU A 179 6.32 -11.67 -10.13
CA LEU A 179 7.06 -12.07 -11.33
C LEU A 179 8.53 -12.33 -11.01
N VAL A 180 9.14 -11.50 -10.16
CA VAL A 180 10.54 -11.71 -9.73
C VAL A 180 10.67 -12.99 -8.92
N ARG A 181 9.72 -13.31 -8.03
CA ARG A 181 9.69 -14.59 -7.30
C ARG A 181 9.61 -15.79 -8.26
N ASN A 182 8.71 -15.74 -9.24
CA ASN A 182 8.60 -16.80 -10.25
C ASN A 182 9.88 -16.93 -11.09
N ALA A 183 10.52 -15.80 -11.41
CA ALA A 183 11.78 -15.79 -12.14
C ALA A 183 12.94 -16.35 -11.30
N ILE A 184 12.99 -16.09 -9.99
CA ILE A 184 13.98 -16.71 -9.07
C ILE A 184 13.78 -18.23 -9.03
N ALA A 185 12.54 -18.69 -8.88
CA ALA A 185 12.19 -20.11 -8.89
C ALA A 185 12.65 -20.79 -10.20
N LYS A 186 12.34 -20.18 -11.35
CA LYS A 186 12.76 -20.67 -12.67
C LYS A 186 14.28 -20.58 -12.90
N ALA A 187 14.93 -19.53 -12.42
CA ALA A 187 16.36 -19.29 -12.60
C ALA A 187 17.20 -20.38 -11.92
N PHE A 188 16.82 -20.73 -10.70
CA PHE A 188 17.61 -21.62 -9.84
C PHE A 188 16.98 -23.00 -9.63
N ASN A 189 15.97 -23.34 -10.45
CA ASN A 189 15.25 -24.61 -10.40
C ASN A 189 14.73 -24.96 -8.99
N ILE A 190 14.09 -23.98 -8.35
CA ILE A 190 13.48 -24.12 -7.02
C ILE A 190 11.96 -24.07 -7.16
N GLU A 191 11.25 -24.87 -6.36
CA GLU A 191 9.79 -24.79 -6.28
C GLU A 191 9.32 -23.39 -5.88
N VAL A 192 8.33 -22.86 -6.59
CA VAL A 192 7.78 -21.51 -6.35
C VAL A 192 7.35 -21.34 -4.90
N ASN A 193 6.68 -22.35 -4.32
CA ASN A 193 6.19 -22.31 -2.93
C ASN A 193 7.32 -22.12 -1.90
N LEU A 194 8.52 -22.67 -2.15
CA LEU A 194 9.68 -22.48 -1.26
C LEU A 194 10.23 -21.06 -1.38
N VAL A 195 10.28 -20.50 -2.59
CA VAL A 195 10.66 -19.10 -2.82
C VAL A 195 9.66 -18.16 -2.15
N GLU A 196 8.36 -18.44 -2.27
CA GLU A 196 7.31 -17.68 -1.62
C GLU A 196 7.41 -17.74 -0.10
N ARG A 197 7.61 -18.93 0.48
CA ARG A 197 7.80 -19.11 1.92
C ARG A 197 9.02 -18.35 2.41
N ALA A 198 10.18 -18.52 1.77
CA ALA A 198 11.39 -17.79 2.13
C ALA A 198 11.20 -16.27 2.05
N PHE A 199 10.45 -15.80 1.06
CA PHE A 199 10.13 -14.39 0.93
C PHE A 199 9.20 -13.88 2.03
N MET A 200 8.21 -14.67 2.45
CA MET A 200 7.36 -14.35 3.59
C MET A 200 8.15 -14.19 4.90
N LEU A 201 9.18 -15.02 5.11
CA LEU A 201 10.04 -15.00 6.29
C LEU A 201 11.09 -13.86 6.26
N ALA A 202 11.72 -13.66 5.10
CA ALA A 202 12.81 -12.69 4.96
C ALA A 202 12.34 -11.25 4.71
N ASN A 203 11.14 -11.08 4.13
CA ASN A 203 10.61 -9.81 3.61
C ASN A 203 11.66 -9.00 2.81
N HIS A 204 12.46 -9.72 2.01
CA HIS A 204 13.54 -9.15 1.20
C HIS A 204 13.87 -10.05 0.01
N ILE A 205 13.44 -9.65 -1.20
CA ILE A 205 13.56 -10.48 -2.40
C ILE A 205 15.02 -10.80 -2.76
N GLY A 206 15.94 -9.85 -2.55
CA GLY A 206 17.38 -10.08 -2.76
C GLY A 206 18.02 -11.13 -1.86
N ILE A 207 17.57 -11.28 -0.60
CA ILE A 207 18.07 -12.35 0.29
C ILE A 207 17.58 -13.71 -0.23
N VAL A 208 16.32 -13.76 -0.66
CA VAL A 208 15.70 -14.97 -1.24
C VAL A 208 16.40 -15.38 -2.51
N ALA A 209 16.70 -14.44 -3.42
CA ALA A 209 17.41 -14.74 -4.66
C ALA A 209 18.81 -15.32 -4.39
N LYS A 210 19.56 -14.71 -3.47
CA LYS A 210 20.89 -15.21 -3.05
C LYS A 210 20.82 -16.61 -2.46
N ALA A 211 19.87 -16.86 -1.57
CA ALA A 211 19.67 -18.18 -0.99
C ALA A 211 19.26 -19.21 -2.04
N ALA A 212 18.33 -18.87 -2.94
CA ALA A 212 17.87 -19.76 -4.00
C ALA A 212 19.01 -20.15 -4.96
N LYS A 213 19.91 -19.23 -5.30
CA LYS A 213 21.12 -19.53 -6.09
C LYS A 213 22.02 -20.57 -5.41
N ASN A 214 22.05 -20.57 -4.08
CA ASN A 214 22.80 -21.52 -3.26
C ASN A 214 22.02 -22.81 -2.96
N GLY A 215 20.87 -23.03 -3.60
CA GLY A 215 20.09 -24.24 -3.52
C GLY A 215 18.99 -24.24 -2.45
N LYS A 216 18.19 -25.31 -2.46
CA LYS A 216 17.02 -25.50 -1.59
C LYS A 216 17.37 -25.41 -0.11
N ASP A 217 18.44 -26.05 0.33
CA ASP A 217 18.87 -26.04 1.74
C ASP A 217 19.21 -24.65 2.26
N ALA A 218 19.78 -23.78 1.43
CA ALA A 218 20.07 -22.40 1.81
C ALA A 218 18.79 -21.58 1.95
N LEU A 219 17.81 -21.83 1.08
CA LEU A 219 16.49 -21.20 1.13
C LEU A 219 15.70 -21.65 2.36
N GLU A 220 15.74 -22.94 2.70
CA GLU A 220 15.10 -23.53 3.87
C GLU A 220 15.74 -23.11 5.20
N LYS A 221 16.92 -22.50 5.20
CA LYS A 221 17.58 -21.90 6.38
C LYS A 221 17.12 -20.48 6.67
N ILE A 222 16.36 -19.86 5.77
CA ILE A 222 15.80 -18.52 6.04
C ILE A 222 14.81 -18.62 7.20
N ARG A 223 14.98 -17.73 8.16
CA ARG A 223 14.15 -17.58 9.36
C ARG A 223 13.72 -16.13 9.52
N ILE A 224 12.61 -15.94 10.22
CA ILE A 224 12.19 -14.64 10.74
C ILE A 224 13.31 -14.06 11.61
N LYS A 225 13.54 -12.76 11.47
CA LYS A 225 14.47 -12.01 12.31
C LYS A 225 13.73 -10.86 12.96
N VAL A 226 13.90 -10.71 14.28
CA VAL A 226 13.39 -9.56 15.00
C VAL A 226 13.96 -8.27 14.38
N PHE A 227 13.14 -7.22 14.31
CA PHE A 227 13.41 -5.95 13.62
C PHE A 227 13.48 -6.01 12.09
N ILE A 228 13.10 -7.14 11.48
CA ILE A 228 12.66 -7.20 10.08
C ILE A 228 11.15 -7.47 10.11
N PRO A 229 10.30 -6.49 9.77
CA PRO A 229 8.86 -6.68 9.89
C PRO A 229 8.33 -7.68 8.87
N ILE A 230 7.28 -8.37 9.28
CA ILE A 230 6.56 -9.37 8.54
C ILE A 230 5.37 -8.70 7.86
N ARG A 231 5.14 -9.00 6.58
CA ARG A 231 4.01 -8.42 5.86
C ARG A 231 2.69 -8.80 6.53
N PRO A 232 1.80 -7.83 6.80
CA PRO A 232 0.60 -8.13 7.56
C PRO A 232 -0.34 -9.05 6.78
N MET A 233 -0.83 -10.12 7.41
CA MET A 233 -1.90 -10.94 6.83
C MET A 233 -3.18 -10.10 6.69
N LEU A 234 -3.87 -10.21 5.55
CA LEU A 234 -5.02 -9.38 5.19
C LEU A 234 -6.33 -10.16 5.22
N ALA A 235 -7.41 -9.48 5.60
CA ALA A 235 -8.76 -10.06 5.62
C ALA A 235 -9.53 -9.84 4.32
N GLN A 236 -10.41 -10.79 4.00
CA GLN A 236 -11.44 -10.63 2.98
C GLN A 236 -12.66 -9.87 3.53
N ILE A 237 -13.44 -9.27 2.64
CA ILE A 237 -14.77 -8.73 3.01
C ILE A 237 -15.74 -9.89 2.89
N ALA A 238 -16.53 -10.12 3.94
CA ALA A 238 -17.66 -11.05 3.88
C ALA A 238 -18.98 -10.26 3.77
N PRO A 239 -20.02 -10.85 3.14
CA PRO A 239 -21.33 -10.22 3.03
C PRO A 239 -22.02 -10.09 4.39
N ASP A 240 -22.02 -11.17 5.19
CA ASP A 240 -22.68 -11.23 6.49
C ASP A 240 -22.02 -12.31 7.38
N ILE A 241 -22.39 -12.34 8.66
CA ILE A 241 -21.86 -13.28 9.67
C ILE A 241 -22.26 -14.72 9.34
N GLN A 242 -23.50 -14.94 8.90
CA GLN A 242 -24.06 -16.28 8.65
C GLN A 242 -23.31 -17.00 7.54
N HIS A 243 -22.94 -16.29 6.48
CA HIS A 243 -22.14 -16.81 5.38
C HIS A 243 -20.78 -17.32 5.87
N VAL A 244 -20.11 -16.54 6.73
CA VAL A 244 -18.78 -16.91 7.26
C VAL A 244 -18.87 -18.09 8.21
N LEU A 245 -19.89 -18.12 9.10
CA LEU A 245 -20.11 -19.25 10.01
C LEU A 245 -20.44 -20.54 9.25
N LYS A 246 -21.19 -20.46 8.14
CA LYS A 246 -21.45 -21.61 7.28
C LYS A 246 -20.17 -22.18 6.65
N GLU A 247 -19.22 -21.32 6.30
CA GLU A 247 -17.94 -21.73 5.71
C GLU A 247 -16.95 -22.27 6.76
N LEU A 248 -16.82 -21.60 7.90
CA LEU A 248 -15.79 -21.89 8.89
C LEU A 248 -16.26 -22.82 10.02
N GLY A 249 -17.56 -22.91 10.27
CA GLY A 249 -18.11 -23.50 11.50
C GLY A 249 -17.79 -22.65 12.72
N GLU A 250 -17.23 -23.26 13.76
CA GLU A 250 -16.73 -22.54 14.94
C GLU A 250 -15.56 -21.61 14.56
N ALA A 251 -15.68 -20.33 14.88
CA ALA A 251 -14.69 -19.31 14.54
C ALA A 251 -14.40 -18.38 15.72
N ALA A 252 -13.20 -17.78 15.72
CA ALA A 252 -12.89 -16.71 16.64
C ALA A 252 -13.41 -15.38 16.09
N MET A 253 -14.14 -14.64 16.91
CA MET A 253 -14.61 -13.29 16.58
C MET A 253 -13.91 -12.29 17.47
N GLU A 254 -13.26 -11.31 16.86
CA GLU A 254 -12.58 -10.21 17.56
C GLU A 254 -13.19 -8.87 17.18
N ILE A 255 -13.12 -7.89 18.09
CA ILE A 255 -13.50 -6.52 17.74
C ILE A 255 -12.65 -6.04 16.58
N LYS A 256 -13.30 -5.45 15.57
CA LYS A 256 -12.63 -4.73 14.50
C LYS A 256 -12.37 -3.29 14.95
N TYR A 257 -11.28 -3.11 15.66
CA TYR A 257 -10.84 -1.82 16.19
C TYR A 257 -10.68 -0.78 15.07
N ASP A 258 -11.16 0.45 15.32
CA ASP A 258 -10.98 1.62 14.46
C ASP A 258 -9.69 2.34 14.86
N GLY A 259 -8.57 1.83 14.36
CA GLY A 259 -7.24 2.28 14.77
C GLY A 259 -6.22 2.22 13.65
N ALA A 260 -4.96 2.30 14.05
CA ALA A 260 -3.82 2.01 13.19
C ALA A 260 -3.21 0.67 13.57
N ARG A 261 -3.25 -0.29 12.64
CA ARG A 261 -2.48 -1.52 12.76
C ARG A 261 -1.00 -1.24 12.94
N VAL A 262 -0.44 -1.83 13.98
CA VAL A 262 0.98 -1.79 14.33
C VAL A 262 1.53 -3.20 14.49
N GLN A 263 2.76 -3.39 14.06
CA GLN A 263 3.54 -4.59 14.35
C GLN A 263 4.65 -4.22 15.31
N ILE A 264 4.64 -4.83 16.50
CA ILE A 264 5.58 -4.53 17.58
C ILE A 264 6.60 -5.65 17.67
N HIS A 265 7.87 -5.27 17.55
CA HIS A 265 9.02 -6.14 17.74
C HIS A 265 9.69 -5.77 19.05
N LYS A 266 10.05 -6.76 19.86
CA LYS A 266 10.85 -6.59 21.07
C LYS A 266 12.07 -7.51 21.00
N LYS A 267 13.24 -7.01 21.40
CA LYS A 267 14.44 -7.80 21.70
C LYS A 267 15.15 -7.18 22.91
N GLY A 268 15.09 -7.84 24.05
CA GLY A 268 15.51 -7.24 25.33
C GLY A 268 14.71 -5.97 25.61
N ASP A 269 15.39 -4.84 25.76
CA ASP A 269 14.80 -3.51 25.99
C ASP A 269 14.48 -2.71 24.73
N GLU A 270 15.01 -3.16 23.58
CA GLU A 270 14.79 -2.51 22.29
C GLU A 270 13.41 -2.90 21.76
N ILE A 271 12.63 -1.89 21.38
CA ILE A 271 11.31 -2.05 20.79
C ILE A 271 11.28 -1.28 19.48
N LYS A 272 10.77 -1.92 18.43
CA LYS A 272 10.42 -1.25 17.19
C LYS A 272 8.96 -1.45 16.87
N ILE A 273 8.33 -0.40 16.39
CA ILE A 273 6.93 -0.38 15.99
C ILE A 273 6.88 -0.05 14.51
N TYR A 274 6.28 -0.94 13.73
CA TYR A 274 6.07 -0.77 12.30
C TYR A 274 4.60 -0.52 12.02
N SER A 275 4.32 0.42 11.11
CA SER A 275 2.95 0.68 10.66
C SER A 275 2.44 -0.43 9.75
N ARG A 276 1.15 -0.37 9.35
CA ARG A 276 0.59 -1.24 8.31
C ARG A 276 1.41 -1.29 7.01
N ARG A 277 2.10 -0.20 6.67
CA ARG A 277 2.97 -0.10 5.46
C ARG A 277 4.42 -0.49 5.75
N LEU A 278 4.67 -1.06 6.92
CA LEU A 278 5.98 -1.46 7.42
C LEU A 278 6.95 -0.30 7.65
N GLU A 279 6.47 0.94 7.64
CA GLU A 279 7.27 2.11 8.03
C GLU A 279 7.59 2.05 9.52
N ASN A 280 8.85 2.27 9.91
CA ASN A 280 9.23 2.38 11.31
C ASN A 280 8.64 3.68 11.90
N VAL A 281 7.74 3.54 12.86
CA VAL A 281 7.03 4.63 13.56
C VAL A 281 7.38 4.69 15.05
N THR A 282 8.46 4.01 15.46
CA THR A 282 8.89 3.88 16.87
C THR A 282 9.07 5.23 17.54
N GLU A 283 9.80 6.16 16.91
CA GLU A 283 10.07 7.48 17.47
C GLU A 283 8.80 8.30 17.69
N ALA A 284 7.77 8.11 16.86
CA ALA A 284 6.50 8.84 16.97
C ALA A 284 5.61 8.34 18.12
N LEU A 285 5.89 7.15 18.65
CA LEU A 285 5.04 6.40 19.59
C LEU A 285 5.77 5.99 20.88
N PRO A 286 6.44 6.91 21.60
CA PRO A 286 7.26 6.56 22.76
C PRO A 286 6.45 6.05 23.97
N ASP A 287 5.18 6.41 24.08
CA ASP A 287 4.23 5.84 25.05
C ASP A 287 3.93 4.38 24.76
N ILE A 288 3.68 4.00 23.50
CA ILE A 288 3.45 2.61 23.12
C ILE A 288 4.71 1.80 23.33
N VAL A 289 5.89 2.34 23.03
CA VAL A 289 7.17 1.73 23.37
C VAL A 289 7.26 1.44 24.87
N LYS A 290 6.93 2.42 25.72
CA LYS A 290 6.93 2.24 27.18
C LYS A 290 5.93 1.16 27.61
N MET A 291 4.69 1.23 27.14
CA MET A 291 3.64 0.27 27.48
C MET A 291 3.99 -1.15 27.03
N ALA A 292 4.52 -1.31 25.82
CA ALA A 292 4.98 -2.59 25.29
C ALA A 292 6.15 -3.16 26.11
N ARG A 293 7.09 -2.32 26.57
CA ARG A 293 8.20 -2.76 27.44
C ARG A 293 7.70 -3.32 28.77
N GLU A 294 6.70 -2.68 29.36
CA GLU A 294 6.13 -3.09 30.65
C GLU A 294 5.20 -4.32 30.52
N ALA A 295 4.46 -4.42 29.41
CA ALA A 295 3.43 -5.44 29.20
C ALA A 295 3.97 -6.74 28.58
N ILE A 296 5.00 -6.70 27.73
CA ILE A 296 5.51 -7.89 27.03
C ILE A 296 6.54 -8.60 27.91
N LYS A 297 6.23 -9.83 28.33
CA LYS A 297 7.09 -10.66 29.19
C LYS A 297 8.22 -11.35 28.42
N ALA A 298 8.02 -11.64 27.13
CA ALA A 298 9.00 -12.33 26.31
C ALA A 298 10.23 -11.44 26.01
N ASP A 299 11.41 -12.03 25.95
CA ASP A 299 12.66 -11.33 25.61
C ASP A 299 12.70 -10.96 24.14
N GLU A 300 12.29 -11.89 23.27
CA GLU A 300 12.15 -11.66 21.84
C GLU A 300 10.72 -11.93 21.38
N VAL A 301 10.07 -10.96 20.74
CA VAL A 301 8.70 -11.14 20.24
C VAL A 301 8.44 -10.35 18.96
N ILE A 302 7.54 -10.86 18.13
CA ILE A 302 6.91 -10.10 17.03
C ILE A 302 5.40 -10.31 17.13
N ILE A 303 4.67 -9.24 17.42
CA ILE A 303 3.21 -9.27 17.62
C ILE A 303 2.51 -8.25 16.71
N ASP A 304 1.31 -8.58 16.27
CA ASP A 304 0.42 -7.70 15.52
C ASP A 304 -0.70 -7.19 16.43
N GLY A 305 -0.99 -5.89 16.35
CA GLY A 305 -2.06 -5.27 17.11
C GLY A 305 -2.65 -4.05 16.43
N GLU A 306 -3.72 -3.52 17.02
CA GLU A 306 -4.32 -2.25 16.63
C GLU A 306 -4.12 -1.23 17.73
N THR A 307 -3.63 -0.04 17.37
CA THR A 307 -3.55 1.11 18.28
C THR A 307 -4.70 2.06 17.99
N VAL A 308 -5.48 2.38 19.02
CA VAL A 308 -6.68 3.22 18.94
C VAL A 308 -6.48 4.47 19.80
N ALA A 309 -6.76 5.65 19.25
CA ALA A 309 -6.85 6.87 20.05
C ALA A 309 -8.15 6.85 20.84
N ILE A 310 -8.09 7.10 22.14
CA ILE A 310 -9.27 7.09 23.00
C ILE A 310 -9.58 8.52 23.45
N ASP A 311 -10.86 8.85 23.47
CA ASP A 311 -11.35 10.08 24.08
C ASP A 311 -11.49 9.88 25.59
N THR A 312 -10.75 10.64 26.39
CA THR A 312 -10.72 10.47 27.85
C THR A 312 -12.03 10.81 28.53
N ALA A 313 -12.91 11.61 27.91
CA ALA A 313 -14.18 12.00 28.50
C ALA A 313 -15.24 10.91 28.29
N THR A 314 -15.24 10.27 27.12
CA THR A 314 -16.26 9.27 26.75
C THR A 314 -15.77 7.82 26.83
N GLY A 315 -14.46 7.59 26.86
CA GLY A 315 -13.86 6.25 26.74
C GLY A 315 -13.98 5.63 25.35
N LYS A 316 -14.47 6.39 24.34
CA LYS A 316 -14.73 5.87 22.98
C LYS A 316 -13.56 6.16 22.03
N PRO A 317 -13.45 5.40 20.93
CA PRO A 317 -12.45 5.64 19.89
C PRO A 317 -12.60 7.02 19.26
N ARG A 318 -11.47 7.68 19.02
CA ARG A 318 -11.37 8.89 18.20
C ARG A 318 -11.15 8.52 16.75
N ALA A 319 -11.53 9.43 15.86
CA ALA A 319 -11.38 9.24 14.42
C ALA A 319 -9.92 8.93 14.03
N PHE A 320 -9.75 7.92 13.17
CA PHE A 320 -8.46 7.46 12.66
C PHE A 320 -7.52 8.57 12.16
N GLN A 321 -8.06 9.66 11.62
CA GLN A 321 -7.27 10.81 11.16
C GLN A 321 -6.43 11.46 12.27
N GLU A 322 -6.87 11.39 13.52
CA GLU A 322 -6.13 11.92 14.67
C GLU A 322 -4.90 11.06 14.99
N ILE A 323 -5.00 9.75 14.79
CA ILE A 323 -3.88 8.80 14.94
C ILE A 323 -2.81 9.10 13.88
N LEU A 324 -3.21 9.34 12.64
CA LEU A 324 -2.29 9.66 11.54
C LEU A 324 -1.50 10.97 11.78
N LYS A 325 -2.11 11.96 12.44
CA LYS A 325 -1.40 13.20 12.81
C LYS A 325 -0.20 12.92 13.72
N ARG A 326 -0.30 11.90 14.56
CA ARG A 326 0.77 11.50 15.48
C ARG A 326 1.84 10.66 14.80
N PHE A 327 1.45 9.69 13.96
CA PHE A 327 2.39 8.85 13.19
C PHE A 327 3.30 9.66 12.25
N ARG A 328 2.83 10.82 11.75
CA ARG A 328 3.58 11.66 10.79
C ARG A 328 4.50 12.70 11.43
N ARG A 329 4.49 12.87 12.75
CA ARG A 329 5.22 13.95 13.43
C ARG A 329 6.56 13.46 14.00
N LYS A 330 7.63 14.18 13.66
CA LYS A 330 8.99 13.98 14.18
C LYS A 330 9.42 15.05 15.20
N HIS A 331 8.56 16.04 15.48
CA HIS A 331 8.85 17.17 16.37
C HIS A 331 7.68 17.43 17.34
N ASN A 332 8.01 17.91 18.55
CA ASN A 332 7.07 18.25 19.63
C ASN A 332 6.15 17.09 20.09
N ILE A 333 6.74 15.92 20.30
CA ILE A 333 6.04 14.68 20.69
C ILE A 333 5.50 14.78 22.14
N ALA A 334 6.27 15.41 23.04
CA ALA A 334 5.92 15.55 24.45
C ALA A 334 4.55 16.22 24.68
N GLY A 335 4.25 17.32 23.99
CA GLY A 335 2.99 18.04 24.14
C GLY A 335 1.74 17.33 23.58
N MET A 336 1.92 16.21 22.85
CA MET A 336 0.81 15.38 22.37
C MET A 336 0.56 14.13 23.20
N LEU A 337 1.56 13.66 23.98
CA LEU A 337 1.42 12.49 24.84
C LEU A 337 0.26 12.64 25.83
N GLU A 338 0.04 13.84 26.35
CA GLU A 338 -1.03 14.14 27.30
C GLU A 338 -2.39 14.37 26.63
N LYS A 339 -2.44 14.63 25.32
CA LYS A 339 -3.67 15.06 24.63
C LYS A 339 -4.41 13.94 23.92
N ILE A 340 -3.72 12.86 23.54
CA ILE A 340 -4.30 11.74 22.78
C ILE A 340 -3.76 10.43 23.37
N PRO A 341 -4.41 9.86 24.41
CA PRO A 341 -4.01 8.56 24.92
C PRO A 341 -4.32 7.48 23.90
N PHE A 342 -3.45 6.48 23.86
CA PHE A 342 -3.61 5.31 23.02
C PHE A 342 -3.90 4.07 23.85
N GLU A 343 -4.78 3.24 23.32
CA GLU A 343 -4.94 1.84 23.72
C GLU A 343 -4.45 0.93 22.60
N THR A 344 -3.68 -0.10 22.93
CA THR A 344 -3.17 -1.09 21.99
C THR A 344 -3.74 -2.47 22.27
N TYR A 345 -4.37 -3.06 21.26
CA TYR A 345 -5.02 -4.37 21.32
C TYR A 345 -4.30 -5.37 20.41
N ILE A 346 -3.60 -6.32 21.02
CA ILE A 346 -2.81 -7.34 20.33
C ILE A 346 -3.69 -8.52 19.90
N PHE A 347 -3.61 -8.90 18.64
CA PHE A 347 -4.49 -9.90 18.05
C PHE A 347 -3.76 -11.04 17.30
N ASP A 348 -2.44 -10.97 17.12
CA ASP A 348 -1.65 -12.08 16.59
C ASP A 348 -0.20 -12.06 17.09
N VAL A 349 0.49 -13.19 16.98
CA VAL A 349 1.92 -13.36 17.28
C VAL A 349 2.58 -14.19 16.19
N MET A 350 3.71 -13.72 15.68
CA MET A 350 4.43 -14.36 14.58
C MET A 350 5.76 -14.98 15.02
N PHE A 351 6.31 -14.54 16.15
CA PHE A 351 7.58 -15.02 16.69
C PHE A 351 7.67 -14.78 18.19
N VAL A 352 8.21 -15.75 18.94
CA VAL A 352 8.50 -15.63 20.38
C VAL A 352 9.78 -16.41 20.72
N ASN A 353 10.75 -15.77 21.37
CA ASN A 353 11.95 -16.40 21.96
C ASN A 353 12.61 -17.47 21.08
N GLY A 354 12.92 -17.13 19.82
CA GLY A 354 13.57 -18.05 18.88
C GLY A 354 12.63 -18.98 18.12
N LYS A 355 11.33 -19.01 18.43
CA LYS A 355 10.32 -19.87 17.79
C LYS A 355 9.41 -19.06 16.87
N GLU A 356 9.33 -19.49 15.62
CA GLU A 356 8.36 -19.00 14.65
C GLU A 356 6.98 -19.60 14.97
N THR A 357 5.95 -18.76 15.07
CA THR A 357 4.59 -19.21 15.38
C THR A 357 3.67 -19.17 14.17
N ILE A 358 4.15 -18.68 13.01
CA ILE A 358 3.33 -18.46 11.82
C ILE A 358 2.68 -19.74 11.27
N ASP A 359 3.29 -20.91 11.46
CA ASP A 359 2.75 -22.19 11.00
C ASP A 359 1.79 -22.83 12.02
N MET A 360 1.69 -22.26 13.24
CA MET A 360 0.72 -22.71 14.24
C MET A 360 -0.68 -22.27 13.86
N ASN A 361 -1.68 -23.03 14.33
CA ASN A 361 -3.07 -22.66 14.17
C ASN A 361 -3.39 -21.38 14.98
N PHE A 362 -4.34 -20.58 14.52
CA PHE A 362 -4.70 -19.32 15.19
C PHE A 362 -5.05 -19.52 16.67
N ARG A 363 -5.73 -20.63 17.02
CA ARG A 363 -6.05 -20.98 18.42
C ARG A 363 -4.79 -21.08 19.30
N GLU A 364 -3.72 -21.70 18.79
CA GLU A 364 -2.45 -21.86 19.51
C GLU A 364 -1.71 -20.52 19.61
N ARG A 365 -1.68 -19.75 18.51
CA ARG A 365 -1.08 -18.40 18.52
C ARG A 365 -1.78 -17.49 19.51
N ARG A 366 -3.11 -17.59 19.64
CA ARG A 366 -3.88 -16.82 20.62
C ARG A 366 -3.50 -17.15 22.07
N GLN A 367 -3.30 -18.43 22.39
CA GLN A 367 -2.81 -18.84 23.71
C GLN A 367 -1.42 -18.26 24.01
N VAL A 368 -0.52 -18.30 23.02
CA VAL A 368 0.82 -17.71 23.15
C VAL A 368 0.74 -16.20 23.47
N ILE A 369 -0.16 -15.45 22.83
CA ILE A 369 -0.35 -14.02 23.12
C ILE A 369 -0.76 -13.80 24.58
N GLU A 370 -1.69 -14.61 25.09
CA GLU A 370 -2.19 -14.51 26.48
C GLU A 370 -1.11 -14.86 27.51
N GLU A 371 -0.18 -15.74 27.17
CA GLU A 371 0.98 -16.07 28.01
C GLU A 371 2.01 -14.94 28.03
N VAL A 372 2.37 -14.41 26.86
CA VAL A 372 3.48 -13.44 26.71
C VAL A 372 3.09 -12.00 27.04
N ILE A 373 1.80 -11.68 27.10
CA ILE A 373 1.31 -10.35 27.45
C ILE A 373 0.83 -10.34 28.90
N LYS A 374 1.25 -9.32 29.65
CA LYS A 374 0.65 -8.90 30.92
C LYS A 374 -0.25 -7.71 30.63
N PRO A 375 -1.59 -7.89 30.56
CA PRO A 375 -2.49 -6.80 30.23
C PRO A 375 -2.39 -5.65 31.24
N VAL A 376 -2.38 -4.43 30.71
CA VAL A 376 -2.51 -3.19 31.45
C VAL A 376 -3.86 -2.59 31.05
N LYS A 377 -4.83 -2.63 31.98
CA LYS A 377 -6.21 -2.23 31.73
C LYS A 377 -6.29 -0.82 31.13
N GLY A 378 -7.04 -0.69 30.03
CA GLY A 378 -7.24 0.59 29.33
C GLY A 378 -5.97 1.18 28.70
N LYS A 379 -4.98 0.33 28.38
CA LYS A 379 -3.69 0.76 27.81
C LYS A 379 -3.12 -0.23 26.82
N PHE A 380 -2.87 -1.47 27.26
CA PHE A 380 -2.18 -2.46 26.45
C PHE A 380 -2.69 -3.85 26.82
N GLY A 381 -3.25 -4.58 25.87
CA GLY A 381 -3.80 -5.90 26.15
C GLY A 381 -4.10 -6.67 24.89
N THR A 382 -4.73 -7.82 25.05
CA THR A 382 -5.18 -8.63 23.93
C THR A 382 -6.49 -8.10 23.37
N ALA A 383 -6.72 -8.27 22.07
CA ALA A 383 -8.02 -8.05 21.46
C ALA A 383 -9.10 -8.85 22.18
N GLU A 384 -10.24 -8.22 22.40
CA GLU A 384 -11.44 -8.87 22.96
C GLU A 384 -11.97 -9.87 21.94
N GLN A 385 -12.23 -11.08 22.41
CA GLN A 385 -12.56 -12.23 21.56
C GLN A 385 -13.68 -13.07 22.18
N ILE A 386 -14.56 -13.57 21.32
CA ILE A 386 -15.38 -14.76 21.60
C ILE A 386 -15.06 -15.86 20.60
N ILE A 387 -15.34 -17.12 20.97
CA ILE A 387 -15.29 -18.25 20.04
C ILE A 387 -16.68 -18.86 20.03
N THR A 388 -17.32 -18.88 18.86
CA THR A 388 -18.67 -19.41 18.74
C THR A 388 -18.94 -19.91 17.32
N SER A 389 -19.90 -20.83 17.20
CA SER A 389 -20.55 -21.19 15.94
C SER A 389 -22.00 -20.69 15.88
N ASP A 390 -22.48 -20.05 16.96
CA ASP A 390 -23.84 -19.56 17.09
C ASP A 390 -23.98 -18.15 16.48
N PHE A 391 -25.01 -17.97 15.66
CA PHE A 391 -25.25 -16.70 14.98
C PHE A 391 -25.70 -15.61 15.95
N ASP A 392 -26.54 -15.92 16.94
CA ASP A 392 -27.09 -14.92 17.85
C ASP A 392 -26.01 -14.40 18.80
N GLU A 393 -25.11 -15.26 19.28
CA GLU A 393 -23.92 -14.86 20.04
C GLU A 393 -22.98 -13.96 19.22
N ALA A 394 -22.74 -14.35 17.97
CA ALA A 394 -21.93 -13.58 17.04
C ALA A 394 -22.51 -12.19 16.74
N GLU A 395 -23.83 -12.12 16.54
CA GLU A 395 -24.56 -10.87 16.29
C GLU A 395 -24.53 -9.96 17.53
N LYS A 396 -24.75 -10.51 18.73
CA LYS A 396 -24.60 -9.77 20.00
C LYS A 396 -23.20 -9.19 20.14
N PHE A 397 -22.16 -9.97 19.81
CA PHE A 397 -20.78 -9.50 19.87
C PHE A 397 -20.48 -8.42 18.81
N TYR A 398 -21.06 -8.55 17.63
CA TYR A 398 -21.01 -7.51 16.59
C TYR A 398 -21.62 -6.19 17.07
N HIS A 399 -22.82 -6.21 17.65
CA HIS A 399 -23.46 -5.03 18.21
C HIS A 399 -22.68 -4.46 19.39
N HIS A 400 -22.10 -5.31 20.25
CA HIS A 400 -21.20 -4.89 21.31
C HIS A 400 -19.99 -4.10 20.78
N ALA A 401 -19.35 -4.58 19.72
CA ALA A 401 -18.24 -3.88 19.07
C ALA A 401 -18.66 -2.50 18.52
N LEU A 402 -19.85 -2.42 17.91
CA LEU A 402 -20.39 -1.15 17.40
C LEU A 402 -20.75 -0.17 18.53
N ASN A 403 -21.33 -0.66 19.63
CA ASN A 403 -21.69 0.14 20.79
C ASN A 403 -20.46 0.74 21.49
N LYS A 404 -19.34 0.00 21.49
CA LYS A 404 -18.02 0.50 21.91
C LYS A 404 -17.41 1.52 20.93
N GLY A 405 -18.05 1.77 19.79
CA GLY A 405 -17.62 2.77 18.81
C GLY A 405 -16.63 2.26 17.76
N HIS A 406 -16.39 0.95 17.67
CA HIS A 406 -15.48 0.36 16.68
C HIS A 406 -16.18 -0.01 15.36
N GLU A 407 -15.43 -0.51 14.37
CA GLU A 407 -15.93 -0.66 12.99
C GLU A 407 -16.81 -1.90 12.76
N GLY A 408 -16.89 -2.83 13.71
CA GLY A 408 -17.56 -4.13 13.57
C GLY A 408 -16.70 -5.25 14.16
N ILE A 409 -16.68 -6.41 13.50
CA ILE A 409 -15.90 -7.58 13.95
C ILE A 409 -15.02 -8.18 12.86
N MET A 410 -13.95 -8.83 13.30
CA MET A 410 -13.10 -9.72 12.52
C MET A 410 -13.51 -11.16 12.84
N ILE A 411 -13.68 -12.00 11.83
CA ILE A 411 -13.97 -13.43 12.02
C ILE A 411 -12.76 -14.22 11.49
N LYS A 412 -12.17 -15.07 12.33
CA LYS A 412 -10.91 -15.79 12.07
C LYS A 412 -11.13 -17.30 12.17
N ASN A 413 -10.59 -18.03 11.20
CA ASN A 413 -10.53 -19.48 11.23
C ASN A 413 -9.52 -19.94 12.31
N LEU A 414 -10.00 -20.70 13.29
CA LEU A 414 -9.21 -21.19 14.42
C LEU A 414 -8.03 -22.09 14.02
N LYS A 415 -8.15 -22.79 12.89
CA LYS A 415 -7.17 -23.74 12.36
C LYS A 415 -6.26 -23.13 11.29
N ALA A 416 -6.37 -21.81 11.05
CA ALA A 416 -5.57 -21.18 10.02
C ALA A 416 -4.16 -20.81 10.51
N PRO A 417 -3.12 -21.05 9.69
CA PRO A 417 -1.81 -20.47 9.91
C PRO A 417 -1.83 -18.96 9.66
N TYR A 418 -0.77 -18.26 10.08
CA TYR A 418 -0.53 -16.89 9.67
C TYR A 418 0.18 -16.90 8.32
N ILE A 419 -0.42 -16.29 7.30
CA ILE A 419 0.19 -16.19 5.96
C ILE A 419 0.61 -14.74 5.68
N PRO A 420 1.91 -14.40 5.81
CA PRO A 420 2.39 -13.03 5.62
C PRO A 420 2.03 -12.45 4.25
N GLY A 421 1.45 -11.25 4.26
CA GLY A 421 1.11 -10.48 3.06
C GLY A 421 -0.03 -11.04 2.21
N ALA A 422 -0.60 -12.18 2.57
CA ALA A 422 -1.67 -12.80 1.78
C ALA A 422 -3.05 -12.30 2.20
N ARG A 423 -3.98 -12.30 1.23
CA ARG A 423 -5.42 -12.13 1.46
C ARG A 423 -6.12 -13.44 1.13
N VAL A 424 -6.24 -14.30 2.13
CA VAL A 424 -6.79 -15.66 2.02
C VAL A 424 -8.09 -15.77 2.83
N GLY A 425 -8.93 -16.77 2.52
CA GLY A 425 -10.22 -17.05 3.20
C GLY A 425 -10.09 -17.59 4.63
N TYR A 426 -9.09 -17.10 5.37
CA TYR A 426 -8.86 -17.47 6.77
C TYR A 426 -9.32 -16.40 7.75
N MET A 427 -9.51 -15.16 7.27
CA MET A 427 -9.93 -14.05 8.07
C MET A 427 -10.84 -13.13 7.27
N TYR A 428 -11.98 -12.78 7.85
CA TYR A 428 -13.02 -11.97 7.26
C TYR A 428 -13.26 -10.73 8.12
N LYS A 429 -13.72 -9.65 7.51
CA LYS A 429 -14.18 -8.45 8.22
C LYS A 429 -15.65 -8.21 7.92
N ILE A 430 -16.43 -8.04 8.99
CA ILE A 430 -17.82 -7.63 8.94
C ILE A 430 -17.89 -6.17 9.38
N LYS A 431 -18.52 -5.35 8.54
CA LYS A 431 -18.76 -3.93 8.77
C LYS A 431 -20.25 -3.66 8.55
N PRO A 432 -20.80 -2.57 9.10
CA PRO A 432 -22.13 -2.12 8.71
C PRO A 432 -22.18 -1.96 7.20
N THR A 433 -23.06 -2.69 6.53
CA THR A 433 -23.43 -2.40 5.15
C THR A 433 -24.16 -1.07 5.17
N MET A 434 -23.48 0.00 4.77
CA MET A 434 -24.18 1.24 4.46
C MET A 434 -25.09 0.98 3.26
N GLU A 435 -26.32 1.46 3.34
CA GLU A 435 -27.23 1.40 2.21
C GLU A 435 -26.60 2.08 1.00
N THR A 436 -26.62 1.42 -0.15
CA THR A 436 -26.14 2.00 -1.41
C THR A 436 -27.01 3.19 -1.79
N LEU A 437 -26.44 4.08 -2.60
CA LEU A 437 -27.17 5.19 -3.21
C LEU A 437 -27.26 4.99 -4.72
N ASP A 438 -28.44 5.15 -5.28
CA ASP A 438 -28.65 5.22 -6.72
C ASP A 438 -28.48 6.66 -7.19
N LEU A 439 -27.42 6.94 -7.96
CA LEU A 439 -26.99 8.29 -8.29
C LEU A 439 -26.87 8.49 -9.79
N VAL A 440 -27.05 9.72 -10.24
CA VAL A 440 -27.00 10.07 -11.66
C VAL A 440 -25.58 10.43 -12.07
N VAL A 441 -25.14 9.94 -13.21
CA VAL A 441 -23.90 10.39 -13.84
C VAL A 441 -24.15 11.72 -14.55
N ILE A 442 -23.55 12.79 -14.02
CA ILE A 442 -23.71 14.17 -14.51
C ILE A 442 -22.51 14.67 -15.32
N GLY A 443 -21.45 13.87 -15.37
CA GLY A 443 -20.23 14.19 -16.10
C GLY A 443 -19.20 13.08 -15.94
N ALA A 444 -18.08 13.19 -16.66
CA ALA A 444 -17.00 12.23 -16.58
C ALA A 444 -15.63 12.89 -16.86
N THR A 445 -14.56 12.12 -16.69
CA THR A 445 -13.23 12.47 -17.18
C THR A 445 -12.64 11.39 -18.06
N TRP A 446 -11.98 11.78 -19.14
CA TRP A 446 -11.16 10.88 -19.94
C TRP A 446 -10.05 10.24 -19.09
N GLY A 447 -9.72 8.98 -19.40
CA GLY A 447 -8.61 8.26 -18.80
C GLY A 447 -7.25 8.82 -19.23
N THR A 448 -6.18 8.27 -18.66
CA THR A 448 -4.80 8.62 -19.02
C THR A 448 -4.03 7.39 -19.49
N GLY A 449 -2.92 7.59 -20.22
CA GLY A 449 -2.08 6.50 -20.72
C GLY A 449 -2.85 5.55 -21.64
N LYS A 450 -2.81 4.23 -21.34
CA LYS A 450 -3.48 3.19 -22.14
C LYS A 450 -5.01 3.31 -22.19
N ARG A 451 -5.61 4.08 -21.28
CA ARG A 451 -7.07 4.28 -21.16
C ARG A 451 -7.54 5.65 -21.65
N SER A 452 -6.70 6.40 -22.38
CA SER A 452 -7.04 7.74 -22.86
C SER A 452 -8.27 7.79 -23.77
N GLY A 453 -8.60 6.67 -24.44
CA GLY A 453 -9.79 6.56 -25.30
C GLY A 453 -11.11 6.31 -24.57
N TRP A 454 -11.11 6.14 -23.24
CA TRP A 454 -12.30 5.79 -22.44
C TRP A 454 -12.56 6.81 -21.33
N LEU A 455 -13.83 7.00 -20.99
CA LEU A 455 -14.21 7.70 -19.77
C LEU A 455 -13.80 6.83 -18.57
N GLY A 456 -12.97 7.37 -17.68
CA GLY A 456 -12.32 6.62 -16.59
C GLY A 456 -12.74 7.04 -15.19
N SER A 457 -13.44 8.16 -15.05
CA SER A 457 -14.07 8.55 -13.78
C SER A 457 -15.35 9.34 -14.03
N TYR A 458 -16.34 9.17 -13.15
CA TYR A 458 -17.70 9.70 -13.33
C TYR A 458 -18.08 10.61 -12.16
N PHE A 459 -18.60 11.79 -12.47
CA PHE A 459 -19.19 12.70 -11.49
C PHE A 459 -20.61 12.23 -11.16
N LEU A 460 -20.90 12.14 -9.87
CA LEU A 460 -22.17 11.63 -9.35
C LEU A 460 -23.02 12.79 -8.83
N GLY A 461 -24.28 12.82 -9.23
CA GLY A 461 -25.28 13.78 -8.79
C GLY A 461 -26.42 13.10 -8.03
N VAL A 462 -26.83 13.72 -6.92
CA VAL A 462 -28.05 13.38 -6.18
C VAL A 462 -29.18 14.27 -6.66
N ARG A 463 -30.41 13.78 -6.71
CA ARG A 463 -31.56 14.57 -7.15
C ARG A 463 -31.99 15.56 -6.07
N ASP A 464 -32.08 16.84 -6.39
CA ASP A 464 -32.76 17.83 -5.57
C ASP A 464 -34.24 17.88 -5.97
N GLU A 465 -35.13 17.55 -5.04
CA GLU A 465 -36.56 17.48 -5.33
C GLU A 465 -37.19 18.86 -5.50
N ILE A 466 -36.57 19.91 -4.95
CA ILE A 466 -37.09 21.28 -5.03
C ILE A 466 -36.80 21.88 -6.41
N THR A 467 -35.55 21.75 -6.86
CA THR A 467 -35.08 22.39 -8.10
C THR A 467 -35.14 21.45 -9.30
N GLY A 468 -35.21 20.13 -9.08
CA GLY A 468 -35.05 19.12 -10.12
C GLY A 468 -33.61 18.96 -10.61
N GLU A 469 -32.65 19.72 -10.06
CA GLU A 469 -31.25 19.64 -10.44
C GLU A 469 -30.58 18.40 -9.84
N PHE A 470 -29.52 17.93 -10.51
CA PHE A 470 -28.64 16.89 -9.98
C PHE A 470 -27.42 17.51 -9.32
N LEU A 471 -27.44 17.58 -7.99
CA LEU A 471 -26.39 18.22 -7.21
C LEU A 471 -25.19 17.27 -7.05
N PRO A 472 -23.96 17.69 -7.40
CA PRO A 472 -22.78 16.83 -7.27
C PRO A 472 -22.56 16.35 -5.83
N VAL A 473 -22.21 15.07 -5.66
CA VAL A 473 -21.91 14.45 -4.35
C VAL A 473 -20.59 13.68 -4.34
N GLY A 474 -19.85 13.71 -5.45
CA GLY A 474 -18.55 13.05 -5.52
C GLY A 474 -18.16 12.61 -6.91
N ARG A 475 -17.11 11.83 -6.97
CA ARG A 475 -16.59 11.23 -8.20
C ARG A 475 -16.17 9.79 -7.95
N VAL A 476 -16.52 8.90 -8.86
CA VAL A 476 -16.20 7.47 -8.78
C VAL A 476 -15.29 7.04 -9.94
N ALA A 477 -14.28 6.23 -9.63
CA ALA A 477 -13.35 5.66 -10.62
C ALA A 477 -13.12 4.15 -10.41
N THR A 478 -13.90 3.52 -9.52
CA THR A 478 -13.76 2.11 -9.15
C THR A 478 -15.10 1.39 -9.23
N GLY A 479 -15.06 0.08 -9.46
CA GLY A 479 -16.27 -0.77 -9.52
C GLY A 479 -16.68 -1.24 -10.91
N LEU A 480 -16.04 -0.71 -11.95
CA LEU A 480 -16.30 -1.09 -13.35
C LEU A 480 -15.09 -1.83 -13.94
N SER A 481 -15.37 -2.89 -14.72
CA SER A 481 -14.38 -3.60 -15.54
C SER A 481 -13.95 -2.79 -16.76
N GLU A 482 -12.87 -3.18 -17.45
CA GLU A 482 -12.44 -2.47 -18.66
C GLU A 482 -13.47 -2.59 -19.80
N GLU A 483 -14.15 -3.72 -19.88
CA GLU A 483 -15.25 -3.99 -20.80
C GLU A 483 -16.40 -3.00 -20.54
N GLN A 484 -16.83 -2.88 -19.29
CA GLN A 484 -17.88 -1.94 -18.89
C GLN A 484 -17.49 -0.48 -19.14
N LEU A 485 -16.21 -0.11 -18.94
CA LEU A 485 -15.75 1.25 -19.24
C LEU A 485 -15.83 1.56 -20.74
N LYS A 486 -15.53 0.60 -21.62
CA LYS A 486 -15.66 0.75 -23.09
C LYS A 486 -17.13 0.90 -23.51
N GLU A 487 -18.00 0.06 -22.95
CA GLU A 487 -19.44 0.10 -23.21
C GLU A 487 -20.05 1.42 -22.75
N LEU A 488 -19.78 1.82 -21.51
CA LEU A 488 -20.22 3.11 -20.96
C LEU A 488 -19.67 4.29 -21.73
N THR A 489 -18.41 4.22 -22.20
CA THR A 489 -17.87 5.29 -23.03
C THR A 489 -18.66 5.42 -24.33
N SER A 490 -18.99 4.31 -24.98
CA SER A 490 -19.78 4.31 -26.21
C SER A 490 -21.19 4.84 -25.99
N SER A 491 -21.84 4.49 -24.87
CA SER A 491 -23.20 4.93 -24.56
C SER A 491 -23.29 6.38 -24.07
N LEU A 492 -22.26 6.88 -23.39
CA LEU A 492 -22.24 8.25 -22.85
C LEU A 492 -21.70 9.29 -23.82
N LYS A 493 -20.89 8.91 -24.82
CA LYS A 493 -20.37 9.82 -25.85
C LYS A 493 -21.46 10.67 -26.53
N PRO A 494 -22.60 10.11 -26.96
CA PRO A 494 -23.70 10.88 -27.53
C PRO A 494 -24.38 11.85 -26.54
N LEU A 495 -24.13 11.69 -25.24
CA LEU A 495 -24.73 12.49 -24.17
C LEU A 495 -23.80 13.61 -23.67
N ILE A 496 -22.63 13.81 -24.30
CA ILE A 496 -21.72 14.91 -23.95
C ILE A 496 -22.32 16.22 -24.43
N GLU A 497 -22.62 17.12 -23.48
CA GLU A 497 -23.14 18.46 -23.76
C GLU A 497 -22.03 19.51 -23.83
N TYR A 498 -20.96 19.31 -23.06
CA TYR A 498 -19.82 20.21 -22.99
C TYR A 498 -18.54 19.45 -22.67
N GLU A 499 -17.43 19.84 -23.29
CA GLU A 499 -16.11 19.23 -23.09
C GLU A 499 -15.04 20.31 -22.89
N GLU A 500 -14.30 20.22 -21.77
CA GLU A 500 -13.19 21.09 -21.43
C GLU A 500 -11.97 20.25 -21.00
N GLY A 501 -11.00 20.13 -21.91
CA GLY A 501 -9.78 19.36 -21.70
C GLY A 501 -10.08 17.88 -21.44
N GLN A 502 -9.86 17.42 -20.20
CA GLN A 502 -10.12 16.03 -19.81
C GLN A 502 -11.51 15.82 -19.18
N LYS A 503 -12.30 16.87 -18.97
CA LYS A 503 -13.61 16.78 -18.29
C LYS A 503 -14.74 16.96 -19.29
N VAL A 504 -15.77 16.14 -19.15
CA VAL A 504 -17.01 16.24 -19.93
C VAL A 504 -18.20 16.40 -19.00
N THR A 505 -19.13 17.28 -19.38
CA THR A 505 -20.47 17.38 -18.78
C THR A 505 -21.41 16.52 -19.61
N LEU A 506 -22.20 15.70 -18.92
CA LEU A 506 -23.09 14.73 -19.55
C LEU A 506 -24.53 15.09 -19.27
N LYS A 507 -25.41 14.85 -20.26
CA LYS A 507 -26.85 14.87 -20.05
C LYS A 507 -27.22 13.83 -18.98
N PRO A 508 -27.92 14.22 -17.90
CA PRO A 508 -28.13 13.39 -16.71
C PRO A 508 -29.20 12.31 -16.95
N MET A 509 -28.78 11.21 -17.58
CA MET A 509 -29.67 10.08 -17.93
C MET A 509 -29.29 8.77 -17.25
N LEU A 510 -28.00 8.51 -17.05
CA LEU A 510 -27.51 7.25 -16.53
C LEU A 510 -27.55 7.20 -15.01
N VAL A 511 -28.20 6.19 -14.43
CA VAL A 511 -28.20 5.90 -12.99
C VAL A 511 -27.25 4.76 -12.68
N VAL A 512 -26.49 4.91 -11.60
CA VAL A 512 -25.58 3.88 -11.08
C VAL A 512 -25.84 3.67 -9.60
N GLU A 513 -25.82 2.41 -9.18
CA GLU A 513 -25.85 2.05 -7.76
C GLU A 513 -24.44 2.19 -7.20
N VAL A 514 -24.29 2.96 -6.13
CA VAL A 514 -23.01 3.37 -5.57
C VAL A 514 -22.93 2.96 -4.11
N ALA A 515 -21.97 2.09 -3.81
CA ALA A 515 -21.52 1.84 -2.45
C ALA A 515 -20.50 2.89 -2.04
N TYR A 516 -20.50 3.24 -0.76
CA TYR A 516 -19.59 4.23 -0.17
C TYR A 516 -19.23 3.81 1.26
N GLN A 517 -18.17 4.40 1.81
CA GLN A 517 -17.76 4.12 3.19
C GLN A 517 -18.41 5.05 4.21
N GLU A 518 -18.71 6.28 3.80
CA GLU A 518 -19.15 7.36 4.67
C GLU A 518 -19.76 8.49 3.82
N ILE A 519 -20.75 9.20 4.36
CA ILE A 519 -21.21 10.49 3.84
C ILE A 519 -20.62 11.59 4.71
N GLN A 520 -19.98 12.58 4.09
CA GLN A 520 -19.30 13.67 4.80
C GLN A 520 -19.90 15.02 4.43
N ARG A 521 -19.94 15.96 5.37
CA ARG A 521 -20.19 17.37 5.03
C ARG A 521 -19.02 17.93 4.21
N SER A 522 -19.34 18.62 3.12
CA SER A 522 -18.32 19.17 2.22
C SER A 522 -18.76 20.53 1.67
N PRO A 523 -17.95 21.59 1.83
CA PRO A 523 -18.22 22.89 1.21
C PRO A 523 -17.91 22.91 -0.30
N ASN A 524 -17.24 21.87 -0.81
CA ASN A 524 -16.80 21.81 -2.22
C ASN A 524 -17.93 21.41 -3.19
N TYR A 525 -19.08 20.97 -2.67
CA TYR A 525 -20.20 20.51 -3.48
C TYR A 525 -21.48 21.26 -3.10
N LYS A 526 -22.27 21.66 -4.11
CA LYS A 526 -23.56 22.36 -3.92
C LYS A 526 -24.57 21.54 -3.11
N SER A 527 -24.45 20.22 -3.09
CA SER A 527 -25.26 19.34 -2.24
C SER A 527 -25.00 19.56 -0.74
N GLY A 528 -23.82 20.09 -0.37
CA GLY A 528 -23.33 20.16 1.00
C GLY A 528 -22.66 18.88 1.50
N TYR A 529 -22.61 17.83 0.66
CA TYR A 529 -22.15 16.50 1.05
C TYR A 529 -21.20 15.88 0.02
N ALA A 530 -20.35 14.95 0.49
CA ALA A 530 -19.44 14.16 -0.33
C ALA A 530 -19.47 12.70 0.07
N LEU A 531 -19.47 11.79 -0.91
CA LEU A 531 -19.28 10.36 -0.69
C LEU A 531 -17.81 10.01 -0.54
N ARG A 532 -17.47 9.27 0.51
CA ARG A 532 -16.11 8.78 0.75
C ARG A 532 -15.92 7.41 0.13
N PHE A 533 -14.88 7.29 -0.70
CA PHE A 533 -14.54 6.07 -1.45
C PHE A 533 -15.73 5.45 -2.19
N PRO A 534 -16.44 6.23 -3.04
CA PRO A 534 -17.53 5.68 -3.81
C PRO A 534 -17.02 4.59 -4.77
N ARG A 535 -17.83 3.56 -4.95
CA ARG A 535 -17.61 2.44 -5.86
C ARG A 535 -18.92 2.12 -6.55
N VAL A 536 -18.89 2.01 -7.88
CA VAL A 536 -20.05 1.52 -8.63
C VAL A 536 -20.26 0.04 -8.30
N VAL A 537 -21.47 -0.30 -7.87
CA VAL A 537 -21.91 -1.69 -7.65
C VAL A 537 -22.42 -2.26 -8.96
N ARG A 538 -23.34 -1.53 -9.61
CA ARG A 538 -23.89 -1.86 -10.92
C ARG A 538 -24.48 -0.63 -11.60
N ILE A 539 -24.72 -0.76 -12.90
CA ILE A 539 -25.53 0.18 -13.68
C ILE A 539 -27.01 -0.15 -13.39
N ARG A 540 -27.85 0.88 -13.26
CA ARG A 540 -29.28 0.75 -12.96
C ARG A 540 -30.10 1.05 -14.21
N ASP A 541 -30.05 0.15 -15.17
CA ASP A 541 -30.85 0.23 -16.41
C ASP A 541 -32.36 0.13 -16.12
N ASP A 542 -32.71 -0.35 -14.93
CA ASP A 542 -34.07 -0.42 -14.40
C ASP A 542 -34.57 0.91 -13.80
N LYS A 543 -33.71 1.94 -13.69
CA LYS A 543 -34.06 3.24 -13.11
C LYS A 543 -33.79 4.40 -14.07
N SER A 544 -34.76 5.30 -14.18
CA SER A 544 -34.58 6.61 -14.80
C SER A 544 -33.88 7.59 -13.86
N SER A 545 -33.29 8.67 -14.40
CA SER A 545 -32.67 9.72 -13.56
C SER A 545 -33.64 10.40 -12.59
N ARG A 546 -34.96 10.29 -12.81
CA ARG A 546 -36.00 10.77 -11.87
C ARG A 546 -36.14 9.86 -10.63
N GLU A 547 -35.74 8.60 -10.74
CA GLU A 547 -35.81 7.58 -9.68
C GLU A 547 -34.49 7.43 -8.92
N ALA A 548 -33.50 8.27 -9.23
CA ALA A 548 -32.29 8.41 -8.46
C ALA A 548 -32.61 8.95 -7.05
N ASP A 549 -31.76 8.56 -6.09
CA ASP A 549 -31.90 8.97 -4.71
C ASP A 549 -31.83 10.49 -4.56
N THR A 550 -32.57 10.97 -3.57
CA THR A 550 -32.80 12.40 -3.34
C THR A 550 -31.81 12.96 -2.33
N LYS A 551 -31.65 14.28 -2.36
CA LYS A 551 -30.86 15.00 -1.36
C LYS A 551 -31.35 14.71 0.06
N ASP A 552 -32.66 14.58 0.25
CA ASP A 552 -33.25 14.24 1.55
C ASP A 552 -32.92 12.80 1.96
N ARG A 553 -32.91 11.84 1.02
CA ARG A 553 -32.43 10.48 1.29
C ARG A 553 -30.97 10.47 1.69
N LEU A 554 -30.12 11.20 0.98
CA LEU A 554 -28.70 11.38 1.32
C LEU A 554 -28.54 11.99 2.73
N ILE A 555 -29.30 13.02 3.07
CA ILE A 555 -29.31 13.63 4.41
C ILE A 555 -29.81 12.65 5.45
N SER A 556 -30.82 11.83 5.13
CA SER A 556 -31.33 10.79 6.04
C SER A 556 -30.26 9.76 6.37
N LEU A 557 -29.50 9.31 5.37
CA LEU A 557 -28.43 8.34 5.54
C LEU A 557 -27.24 8.96 6.28
N TYR A 558 -26.91 10.23 5.98
CA TYR A 558 -25.93 10.99 6.76
C TYR A 558 -26.38 11.16 8.22
N ASN A 559 -27.65 11.45 8.47
CA ASN A 559 -28.17 11.60 9.82
C ASN A 559 -28.31 10.25 10.53
N LEU A 560 -28.54 9.14 9.83
CA LEU A 560 -28.52 7.80 10.40
C LEU A 560 -27.09 7.38 10.75
N GLN A 561 -26.11 7.75 9.92
CA GLN A 561 -24.69 7.64 10.24
C GLN A 561 -24.38 8.50 11.49
N ALA A 562 -24.80 9.76 11.50
CA ALA A 562 -24.57 10.70 12.59
C ALA A 562 -25.38 10.39 13.87
N THR A 563 -26.53 9.73 13.77
CA THR A 563 -27.35 9.27 14.91
C THR A 563 -26.85 7.94 15.43
N SER A 564 -26.33 7.08 14.57
CA SER A 564 -25.48 5.97 15.01
C SER A 564 -24.21 6.48 15.68
N GLU A 565 -23.74 7.69 15.33
CA GLU A 565 -22.66 8.42 16.02
C GLU A 565 -23.13 9.23 17.26
N LYS A 566 -24.39 9.67 17.35
CA LYS A 566 -24.96 10.43 18.50
C LYS A 566 -25.63 9.56 19.56
N LYS A 567 -26.25 8.44 19.21
CA LYS A 567 -26.55 7.35 20.17
C LYS A 567 -25.25 6.74 20.73
N LYS A 568 -24.12 6.94 20.04
CA LYS A 568 -22.76 6.74 20.59
C LYS A 568 -22.27 7.93 21.45
N LEU A 569 -23.01 9.02 21.64
CA LEU A 569 -22.66 10.12 22.56
C LEU A 569 -23.64 10.25 23.74
N ASP A 570 -24.91 9.88 23.58
CA ASP A 570 -25.96 9.99 24.62
C ASP A 570 -26.20 8.66 25.41
N LEU A 571 -25.46 7.60 25.09
CA LEU A 571 -25.28 6.35 25.86
C LEU A 571 -23.78 6.14 26.09
#